data_AF-A0A2G6QQK2-F1
#
_entry.id   AF-A0A2G6QQK2-F1
#
_cell.length_a   1.000
_cell.length_b   1.000
_cell.length_c   1.000
_cell.angle_alpha   90.00
_cell.angle_beta   90.00
_cell.angle_gamma   90.00
#
_symmetry.space_group_name_H-M   'P 1'
#
loop_
_entity.id
_entity.type
_entity.pdbx_description
1 polymer ?
#
loop_
_entity_poly.entity_id
_entity_poly.type
_entity_poly.pdbx_seq_one_letter_code
_entity_poly.pdbx_strand_id
1 'polypeptide(L)'
;MGKTEYGYSIDRMSFVLLNQDGSVPAPDDWDDTNPKTGEVRTHKGGLVGKGGLYDVSTLAGKDLKVSVIYGTKKGEFTFASTAVKKNECTTAEMVKDLNTGLKTLEVQGIKLSAKIFGDFIKITDAETAPDKKLPFFAPIGFRGKIPVMLGIIGWVSSLDGKSFKDDFEKESGKSVDATSGRGVRCSIKDPDTIKGLNLTINLAGSDLALQAMLTGDSYNEETDEYFFENNEAPAFAGRYFVRQFEEGTNTRSSNTKMRVFCFPSCQITPSGIEASEGNISNTELTGSCSENKVSNLPMKYSKGIAISDYRKFVEKGIA
;
A
#
# COMPACT_ATOMS: atom_id res chain seq x y z
N MET A 1 -12.28 41.76 -3.62
CA MET A 1 -12.32 40.56 -2.74
C MET A 1 -11.50 39.48 -3.40
N GLY A 2 -10.33 39.16 -2.85
CA GLY A 2 -9.46 38.11 -3.39
C GLY A 2 -10.12 36.74 -3.23
N LYS A 3 -10.05 35.90 -4.26
CA LYS A 3 -10.39 34.48 -4.14
C LYS A 3 -9.52 33.90 -3.02
N THR A 4 -10.15 33.28 -2.02
CA THR A 4 -9.44 32.50 -1.00
C THR A 4 -8.61 31.44 -1.72
N GLU A 5 -7.27 31.57 -1.69
CA GLU A 5 -6.37 30.53 -2.20
C GLU A 5 -6.46 29.36 -1.22
N TYR A 6 -7.18 28.31 -1.60
CA TYR A 6 -7.21 27.09 -0.82
C TYR A 6 -5.81 26.45 -0.89
N GLY A 7 -5.15 26.31 0.27
CA GLY A 7 -3.96 25.48 0.38
C GLY A 7 -4.32 24.00 0.46
N TYR A 8 -3.44 23.14 -0.05
CA TYR A 8 -3.52 21.70 0.16
C TYR A 8 -2.16 21.14 0.58
N SER A 9 -2.16 20.01 1.29
CA SER A 9 -0.96 19.25 1.61
C SER A 9 -1.16 17.77 1.29
N ILE A 10 -0.08 17.11 0.89
CA ILE A 10 -0.03 15.66 0.83
C ILE A 10 0.35 15.17 2.22
N ASP A 11 -0.45 14.27 2.78
CA ASP A 11 -0.27 13.82 4.17
C ASP A 11 0.54 12.54 4.26
N ARG A 12 0.20 11.57 3.42
CA ARG A 12 0.79 10.23 3.47
C ARG A 12 0.79 9.63 2.08
N MET A 13 1.91 9.00 1.74
CA MET A 13 2.05 8.20 0.53
C MET A 13 2.26 6.74 0.93
N SER A 14 1.72 5.81 0.15
CA SER A 14 1.87 4.39 0.42
C SER A 14 1.96 3.58 -0.86
N PHE A 15 2.76 2.52 -0.82
CA PHE A 15 2.97 1.57 -1.90
C PHE A 15 2.74 0.16 -1.40
N VAL A 16 2.32 -0.73 -2.29
CA VAL A 16 2.16 -2.15 -2.01
C VAL A 16 2.34 -2.93 -3.31
N LEU A 17 2.96 -4.11 -3.25
CA LEU A 17 2.94 -5.02 -4.40
C LEU A 17 1.50 -5.44 -4.72
N LEU A 18 1.20 -5.68 -6.00
CA LEU A 18 -0.08 -6.32 -6.32
C LEU A 18 -0.13 -7.71 -5.69
N ASN A 19 -1.36 -8.15 -5.41
CA ASN A 19 -1.62 -9.50 -4.96
C ASN A 19 -1.12 -10.53 -5.99
N GLN A 20 -0.99 -11.79 -5.56
CA GLN A 20 -0.53 -12.88 -6.44
C GLN A 20 -1.48 -13.17 -7.61
N ASP A 21 -2.75 -12.80 -7.49
CA ASP A 21 -3.75 -12.87 -8.57
C ASP A 21 -3.79 -11.59 -9.43
N GLY A 22 -2.90 -10.62 -9.18
CA GLY A 22 -2.84 -9.32 -9.85
C GLY A 22 -3.85 -8.27 -9.34
N SER A 23 -4.66 -8.60 -8.33
CA SER A 23 -5.59 -7.64 -7.73
C SER A 23 -4.88 -6.62 -6.83
N VAL A 24 -5.53 -5.47 -6.60
CA VAL A 24 -5.07 -4.45 -5.67
C VAL A 24 -5.36 -4.87 -4.23
N PRO A 25 -4.35 -4.88 -3.34
CA PRO A 25 -4.53 -5.10 -1.91
C PRO A 25 -5.49 -4.09 -1.27
N ALA A 26 -6.62 -4.58 -0.76
CA ALA A 26 -7.57 -3.80 0.04
C ALA A 26 -8.08 -4.65 1.22
N PRO A 27 -8.63 -4.04 2.30
CA PRO A 27 -9.11 -4.82 3.45
C PRO A 27 -10.20 -5.83 3.12
N ASP A 28 -11.11 -5.49 2.22
CA ASP A 28 -12.17 -6.37 1.72
C ASP A 28 -12.68 -5.84 0.38
N ASP A 29 -13.61 -6.58 -0.23
CA ASP A 29 -14.39 -6.10 -1.37
C ASP A 29 -15.18 -4.84 -0.97
N TRP A 30 -15.30 -3.90 -1.90
CA TRP A 30 -15.90 -2.59 -1.63
C TRP A 30 -16.58 -2.02 -2.86
N ASP A 31 -17.53 -1.11 -2.62
CA ASP A 31 -18.32 -0.50 -3.69
C ASP A 31 -18.06 1.01 -3.82
N ASP A 32 -18.26 1.49 -5.04
CA ASP A 32 -18.56 2.90 -5.27
C ASP A 32 -19.72 3.10 -6.24
N THR A 33 -20.10 4.34 -6.42
CA THR A 33 -21.14 4.72 -7.36
C THR A 33 -20.53 5.63 -8.41
N ASN A 34 -20.69 5.28 -9.68
CA ASN A 34 -20.27 6.12 -10.79
C ASN A 34 -21.05 7.44 -10.72
N PRO A 35 -20.37 8.59 -10.53
CA PRO A 35 -21.05 9.86 -10.32
C PRO A 35 -21.81 10.36 -11.55
N LYS A 36 -21.51 9.83 -12.75
CA LYS A 36 -22.17 10.20 -14.00
C LYS A 36 -23.36 9.32 -14.33
N THR A 37 -23.27 8.02 -14.07
CA THR A 37 -24.30 7.03 -14.46
C THR A 37 -25.16 6.57 -13.29
N GLY A 38 -24.74 6.78 -12.05
CA GLY A 38 -25.39 6.24 -10.85
C GLY A 38 -25.18 4.74 -10.65
N GLU A 39 -24.40 4.09 -11.52
CA GLU A 39 -24.13 2.66 -11.45
C GLU A 39 -23.26 2.32 -10.23
N VAL A 40 -23.67 1.31 -9.46
CA VAL A 40 -22.85 0.76 -8.38
C VAL A 40 -21.81 -0.18 -8.98
N ARG A 41 -20.54 0.07 -8.68
CA ARG A 41 -19.42 -0.77 -9.11
C ARG A 41 -18.83 -1.44 -7.89
N THR A 42 -18.64 -2.76 -8.00
CA THR A 42 -17.95 -3.56 -6.99
C THR A 42 -16.50 -3.79 -7.38
N HIS A 43 -15.61 -3.54 -6.43
CA HIS A 43 -14.17 -3.72 -6.55
C HIS A 43 -13.71 -4.88 -5.67
N LYS A 44 -12.97 -5.82 -6.26
CA LYS A 44 -12.41 -6.95 -5.53
C LYS A 44 -11.26 -6.49 -4.65
N GLY A 45 -11.32 -6.83 -3.37
CA GLY A 45 -10.29 -6.58 -2.37
C GLY A 45 -9.80 -7.86 -1.70
N GLY A 46 -9.19 -7.69 -0.53
CA GLY A 46 -8.46 -8.72 0.20
C GLY A 46 -6.96 -8.70 -0.08
N LEU A 47 -6.22 -9.38 0.80
CA LEU A 47 -4.82 -9.75 0.58
C LEU A 47 -4.79 -11.16 0.02
N VAL A 48 -4.30 -11.33 -1.21
CA VAL A 48 -4.30 -12.62 -1.91
C VAL A 48 -2.87 -13.10 -2.11
N GLY A 49 -2.51 -14.13 -1.34
CA GLY A 49 -1.23 -14.80 -1.38
C GLY A 49 -1.24 -16.06 -2.24
N LYS A 50 -0.06 -16.65 -2.42
CA LYS A 50 0.13 -17.90 -3.15
C LYS A 50 -0.70 -19.02 -2.49
N GLY A 51 -1.00 -20.05 -3.25
CA GLY A 51 -1.36 -21.37 -2.71
C GLY A 51 -0.32 -22.40 -3.12
N GLY A 52 -0.49 -23.63 -2.63
CA GLY A 52 0.36 -24.77 -2.95
C GLY A 52 0.88 -25.47 -1.70
N LEU A 53 2.09 -26.00 -1.82
CA LEU A 53 2.83 -26.65 -0.75
C LEU A 53 3.88 -25.70 -0.20
N TYR A 54 4.03 -25.70 1.12
CA TYR A 54 4.94 -24.83 1.86
C TYR A 54 5.89 -25.66 2.72
N ASP A 55 7.18 -25.32 2.66
CA ASP A 55 8.15 -25.85 3.60
C ASP A 55 8.27 -24.92 4.82
N VAL A 56 7.64 -25.32 5.92
CA VAL A 56 7.72 -24.66 7.22
C VAL A 56 8.58 -25.44 8.22
N SER A 57 9.30 -26.47 7.77
CA SER A 57 10.08 -27.37 8.63
C SER A 57 11.30 -26.70 9.28
N THR A 58 11.86 -25.69 8.60
CA THR A 58 13.06 -24.95 9.04
C THR A 58 12.76 -23.67 9.81
N LEU A 59 11.48 -23.27 9.91
CA LEU A 59 11.09 -22.03 10.58
C LEU A 59 11.16 -22.19 12.09
N ALA A 60 11.90 -21.31 12.75
CA ALA A 60 12.03 -21.28 14.20
C ALA A 60 12.20 -19.85 14.73
N GLY A 61 11.91 -19.65 16.02
CA GLY A 61 12.13 -18.38 16.70
C GLY A 61 11.47 -17.19 15.99
N LYS A 62 12.27 -16.22 15.55
CA LYS A 62 11.80 -15.01 14.86
C LYS A 62 11.06 -15.29 13.55
N ASP A 63 11.37 -16.39 12.88
CA ASP A 63 10.74 -16.78 11.60
C ASP A 63 9.25 -17.09 11.75
N LEU A 64 8.82 -17.51 12.94
CA LEU A 64 7.43 -17.84 13.25
C LEU A 64 6.62 -16.61 13.67
N LYS A 65 7.25 -15.44 13.84
CA LYS A 65 6.56 -14.21 14.22
C LYS A 65 5.89 -13.58 13.01
N VAL A 66 4.60 -13.31 13.14
CA VAL A 66 3.80 -12.65 12.12
C VAL A 66 3.24 -11.35 12.69
N SER A 67 3.79 -10.23 12.21
CA SER A 67 3.29 -8.89 12.49
C SER A 67 2.13 -8.56 11.56
N VAL A 68 1.09 -7.93 12.09
CA VAL A 68 -0.17 -7.60 11.40
C VAL A 68 -0.43 -6.10 11.51
N ILE A 69 -0.81 -5.49 10.40
CA ILE A 69 -1.30 -4.11 10.30
C ILE A 69 -2.80 -4.17 9.96
N TYR A 70 -3.63 -3.51 10.76
CA TYR A 70 -5.09 -3.45 10.61
C TYR A 70 -5.58 -2.03 10.87
N GLY A 71 -5.69 -1.24 9.81
CA GLY A 71 -5.89 0.20 9.89
C GLY A 71 -4.81 0.85 10.75
N THR A 72 -5.24 1.51 11.82
CA THR A 72 -4.34 2.14 12.79
C THR A 72 -3.68 1.14 13.75
N LYS A 73 -4.19 -0.10 13.85
CA LYS A 73 -3.75 -1.09 14.83
C LYS A 73 -2.58 -1.91 14.30
N LYS A 74 -1.75 -2.36 15.24
CA LYS A 74 -0.67 -3.33 15.01
C LYS A 74 -0.81 -4.45 16.02
N GLY A 75 -0.54 -5.68 15.60
CA GLY A 75 -0.52 -6.84 16.47
C GLY A 75 0.53 -7.83 15.99
N GLU A 76 0.85 -8.81 16.82
CA GLU A 76 1.76 -9.89 16.47
C GLU A 76 1.20 -11.20 17.04
N PHE A 77 1.25 -12.26 16.23
CA PHE A 77 1.04 -13.62 16.71
C PHE A 77 2.25 -14.50 16.35
N THR A 78 2.36 -15.63 17.04
CA THR A 78 3.35 -16.67 16.72
C THR A 78 2.65 -17.76 15.94
N PHE A 79 3.05 -17.97 14.69
CA PHE A 79 2.53 -19.03 13.85
C PHE A 79 2.92 -20.39 14.40
N ALA A 80 1.95 -21.29 14.47
CA ALA A 80 2.15 -22.66 14.92
C ALA A 80 1.56 -23.60 13.86
N SER A 81 2.44 -24.28 13.13
CA SER A 81 1.98 -25.19 12.09
C SER A 81 1.36 -26.45 12.70
N THR A 82 0.16 -26.81 12.24
CA THR A 82 -0.50 -28.08 12.58
C THR A 82 -0.31 -29.16 11.52
N ALA A 83 0.49 -28.89 10.47
CA ALA A 83 0.75 -29.84 9.40
C ALA A 83 1.52 -31.07 9.89
N VAL A 84 1.07 -32.25 9.45
CA VAL A 84 1.72 -33.53 9.79
C VAL A 84 3.11 -33.62 9.16
N LYS A 85 3.21 -33.19 7.90
CA LYS A 85 4.47 -33.05 7.16
C LYS A 85 4.82 -31.58 6.99
N LYS A 86 5.70 -31.06 7.83
CA LYS A 86 6.05 -29.63 7.83
C LYS A 86 6.75 -29.15 6.56
N ASN A 87 7.37 -30.03 5.79
CA ASN A 87 7.98 -29.71 4.49
C ASN A 87 6.96 -29.72 3.32
N GLU A 88 5.73 -30.16 3.56
CA GLU A 88 4.65 -30.26 2.57
C GLU A 88 3.34 -29.67 3.15
N CYS A 89 3.42 -28.56 3.89
CA CYS A 89 2.25 -27.93 4.48
C CYS A 89 1.32 -27.42 3.37
N THR A 90 0.07 -27.84 3.38
CA THR A 90 -0.91 -27.50 2.34
C THR A 90 -1.52 -26.11 2.55
N THR A 91 -2.09 -25.53 1.49
CA THR A 91 -2.92 -24.31 1.58
C THR A 91 -3.99 -24.39 2.69
N ALA A 92 -4.65 -25.54 2.85
CA ALA A 92 -5.70 -25.72 3.85
C ALA A 92 -5.15 -25.69 5.28
N GLU A 93 -4.01 -26.33 5.52
CA GLU A 93 -3.31 -26.28 6.81
C GLU A 93 -2.81 -24.86 7.10
N MET A 94 -2.22 -24.18 6.12
CA MET A 94 -1.80 -22.77 6.26
C MET A 94 -2.98 -21.86 6.63
N VAL A 95 -4.12 -21.98 5.96
CA VAL A 95 -5.33 -21.18 6.27
C VAL A 95 -5.81 -21.44 7.70
N LYS A 96 -5.84 -22.71 8.13
CA LYS A 96 -6.24 -23.08 9.48
C LYS A 96 -5.28 -22.50 10.53
N ASP A 97 -3.97 -22.60 10.30
CA ASP A 97 -2.95 -22.15 11.24
C ASP A 97 -2.91 -20.62 11.31
N LEU A 98 -3.07 -19.93 10.18
CA LEU A 98 -3.24 -18.48 10.11
C LEU A 98 -4.47 -18.03 10.91
N ASN A 99 -5.63 -18.65 10.70
CA ASN A 99 -6.85 -18.29 11.44
C ASN A 99 -6.72 -18.54 12.95
N THR A 100 -5.98 -19.58 13.36
CA THR A 100 -5.69 -19.82 14.77
C THR A 100 -4.88 -18.67 15.35
N GLY A 101 -3.84 -18.20 14.65
CA GLY A 101 -3.04 -17.05 15.04
C GLY A 101 -3.82 -15.74 15.04
N LEU A 102 -4.58 -15.46 13.97
CA LEU A 102 -5.40 -14.26 13.81
C LEU A 102 -6.45 -14.12 14.94
N LYS A 103 -7.04 -15.23 15.37
CA LYS A 103 -8.00 -15.26 16.48
C LYS A 103 -7.42 -14.71 17.79
N THR A 104 -6.11 -14.90 18.01
CA THR A 104 -5.44 -14.35 19.21
C THR A 104 -5.38 -12.82 19.21
N LEU A 105 -5.52 -12.18 18.05
CA LEU A 105 -5.48 -10.72 17.89
C LEU A 105 -6.85 -10.05 18.05
N GLU A 106 -7.94 -10.81 18.15
CA GLU A 106 -9.29 -10.26 18.32
C GLU A 106 -9.41 -9.43 19.61
N VAL A 107 -8.65 -9.77 20.66
CA VAL A 107 -8.60 -9.01 21.92
C VAL A 107 -8.02 -7.60 21.73
N GLN A 108 -7.23 -7.39 20.68
CA GLN A 108 -6.70 -6.09 20.27
C GLN A 108 -7.65 -5.38 19.28
N GLY A 109 -8.78 -6.02 18.96
CA GLY A 109 -9.76 -5.60 17.96
C GLY A 109 -9.21 -5.63 16.54
N ILE A 110 -8.26 -6.53 16.25
CA ILE A 110 -7.83 -6.86 14.89
C ILE A 110 -8.68 -8.04 14.44
N LYS A 111 -9.49 -7.85 13.41
CA LYS A 111 -10.44 -8.86 12.91
C LYS A 111 -10.13 -9.19 11.47
N LEU A 112 -9.36 -10.24 11.26
CA LEU A 112 -9.01 -10.74 9.94
C LEU A 112 -9.35 -12.22 9.87
N SER A 113 -9.70 -12.68 8.67
CA SER A 113 -9.96 -14.10 8.41
C SER A 113 -9.29 -14.52 7.10
N ALA A 114 -8.64 -15.68 7.13
CA ALA A 114 -8.05 -16.34 5.97
C ALA A 114 -9.03 -17.37 5.40
N LYS A 115 -9.10 -17.49 4.07
CA LYS A 115 -9.86 -18.51 3.36
C LYS A 115 -9.13 -18.97 2.10
N ILE A 116 -9.48 -20.17 1.63
CA ILE A 116 -9.10 -20.63 0.30
C ILE A 116 -9.92 -19.84 -0.73
N PHE A 117 -9.26 -19.34 -1.77
CA PHE A 117 -9.86 -18.58 -2.86
C PHE A 117 -9.27 -19.06 -4.19
N GLY A 118 -9.96 -20.01 -4.85
CA GLY A 118 -9.38 -20.73 -5.97
C GLY A 118 -8.10 -21.44 -5.53
N ASP A 119 -7.00 -21.21 -6.26
CA ASP A 119 -5.68 -21.74 -5.96
C ASP A 119 -4.87 -20.84 -5.00
N PHE A 120 -5.49 -19.83 -4.39
CA PHE A 120 -4.84 -18.82 -3.55
C PHE A 120 -5.33 -18.85 -2.11
N ILE A 121 -4.58 -18.17 -1.23
CA ILE A 121 -5.05 -17.81 0.11
C ILE A 121 -5.52 -16.35 0.08
N LYS A 122 -6.77 -16.09 0.47
CA LYS A 122 -7.31 -14.72 0.61
C LYS A 122 -7.53 -14.38 2.08
N ILE A 123 -7.02 -13.25 2.52
CA ILE A 123 -7.26 -12.68 3.85
C ILE A 123 -8.11 -11.41 3.70
N THR A 124 -9.17 -11.30 4.47
CA THR A 124 -10.07 -10.13 4.48
C THR A 124 -10.36 -9.65 5.89
N ASP A 125 -10.80 -8.40 6.00
CA ASP A 125 -11.49 -7.90 7.18
C ASP A 125 -12.70 -8.79 7.49
N ALA A 126 -12.78 -9.21 8.74
CA ALA A 126 -13.85 -10.07 9.26
C ALA A 126 -14.83 -9.29 10.16
N GLU A 127 -14.67 -7.97 10.28
CA GLU A 127 -15.61 -7.13 11.00
C GLU A 127 -16.98 -7.10 10.32
N THR A 128 -18.03 -7.33 11.11
CA THR A 128 -19.42 -7.39 10.65
C THR A 128 -20.18 -6.10 10.92
N ALA A 129 -19.70 -5.28 11.86
CA ALA A 129 -20.28 -3.97 12.14
C ALA A 129 -19.85 -2.95 11.07
N PRO A 130 -20.78 -2.39 10.26
CA PRO A 130 -20.44 -1.54 9.12
C PRO A 130 -19.60 -0.30 9.49
N ASP A 131 -19.84 0.28 10.66
CA ASP A 131 -19.11 1.45 11.16
C ASP A 131 -17.68 1.14 11.59
N LYS A 132 -17.35 -0.14 11.82
CA LYS A 132 -16.03 -0.61 12.26
C LYS A 132 -15.25 -1.29 11.15
N LYS A 133 -15.93 -1.70 10.08
CA LYS A 133 -15.32 -2.30 8.90
C LYS A 133 -14.27 -1.37 8.32
N LEU A 134 -13.11 -1.92 7.97
CA LEU A 134 -12.03 -1.17 7.36
C LEU A 134 -12.47 -0.69 5.97
N PRO A 135 -12.43 0.63 5.69
CA PRO A 135 -12.66 1.13 4.35
C PRO A 135 -11.51 0.73 3.40
N PHE A 136 -11.75 0.76 2.09
CA PHE A 136 -10.77 0.34 1.08
C PHE A 136 -9.38 1.01 1.20
N PHE A 137 -9.34 2.24 1.72
CA PHE A 137 -8.12 3.02 1.89
C PHE A 137 -7.40 2.76 3.22
N ALA A 138 -7.96 1.94 4.11
CA ALA A 138 -7.29 1.59 5.35
C ALA A 138 -6.05 0.73 5.03
N PRO A 139 -4.90 0.98 5.70
CA PRO A 139 -3.75 0.11 5.57
C PRO A 139 -4.06 -1.26 6.18
N ILE A 140 -3.80 -2.31 5.41
CA ILE A 140 -3.82 -3.70 5.84
C ILE A 140 -2.52 -4.34 5.40
N GLY A 141 -2.00 -5.28 6.18
CA GLY A 141 -0.74 -5.91 5.82
C GLY A 141 -0.18 -6.89 6.81
N PHE A 142 0.81 -7.63 6.35
CA PHE A 142 1.57 -8.56 7.17
C PHE A 142 3.07 -8.34 6.97
N ARG A 143 3.86 -8.68 8.00
CA ARG A 143 5.33 -8.69 7.97
C ARG A 143 5.85 -9.92 8.70
N GLY A 144 6.98 -10.45 8.22
CA GLY A 144 7.61 -11.66 8.72
C GLY A 144 7.87 -12.67 7.60
N LYS A 145 8.63 -13.74 7.90
CA LYS A 145 9.04 -14.73 6.91
C LYS A 145 7.87 -15.51 6.31
N ILE A 146 6.84 -15.78 7.10
CA ILE A 146 5.62 -16.47 6.63
C ILE A 146 4.83 -15.60 5.64
N PRO A 147 4.49 -14.33 5.95
CA PRO A 147 3.91 -13.43 4.96
C PRO A 147 4.69 -13.30 3.66
N VAL A 148 6.03 -13.24 3.72
CA VAL A 148 6.90 -13.21 2.54
C VAL A 148 6.77 -14.50 1.73
N MET A 149 6.82 -15.66 2.38
CA MET A 149 6.61 -16.97 1.74
C MET A 149 5.26 -17.06 1.04
N LEU A 150 4.21 -16.50 1.65
CA LEU A 150 2.86 -16.44 1.10
C LEU A 150 2.67 -15.32 0.05
N GLY A 151 3.59 -14.37 -0.08
CA GLY A 151 3.44 -13.21 -0.96
C GLY A 151 2.35 -12.22 -0.53
N ILE A 152 2.04 -12.14 0.78
CA ILE A 152 1.05 -11.19 1.34
C ILE A 152 1.77 -10.07 2.09
N ILE A 153 2.22 -9.07 1.34
CA ILE A 153 2.94 -7.92 1.89
C ILE A 153 1.98 -6.78 2.21
N GLY A 154 2.25 -6.05 3.29
CA GLY A 154 1.47 -4.89 3.69
C GLY A 154 1.79 -3.61 2.95
N TRP A 155 0.87 -2.65 2.99
CA TRP A 155 1.14 -1.27 2.56
C TRP A 155 2.34 -0.68 3.32
N VAL A 156 3.39 -0.33 2.58
CA VAL A 156 4.54 0.44 3.08
C VAL A 156 4.19 1.91 2.93
N SER A 157 4.36 2.69 3.99
CA SER A 157 3.99 4.11 3.99
C SER A 157 5.18 4.98 4.32
N SER A 158 5.30 6.09 3.60
CA SER A 158 6.19 7.19 3.94
C SER A 158 5.37 8.39 4.40
N LEU A 159 5.79 9.01 5.51
CA LEU A 159 5.23 10.28 6.01
C LEU A 159 5.80 11.49 5.24
N ASP A 160 6.83 11.28 4.44
CA ASP A 160 7.53 12.34 3.71
C ASP A 160 7.03 12.46 2.26
N GLY A 161 5.71 12.43 2.08
CA GLY A 161 5.07 12.66 0.79
C GLY A 161 5.05 14.16 0.48
N LYS A 162 6.04 14.65 -0.27
CA LYS A 162 6.30 16.09 -0.46
C LYS A 162 5.43 16.77 -1.51
N SER A 163 5.37 16.14 -2.68
CA SER A 163 4.70 16.71 -3.84
C SER A 163 4.16 15.61 -4.72
N PHE A 164 2.95 15.82 -5.24
CA PHE A 164 2.30 15.00 -6.24
C PHE A 164 1.89 15.97 -7.35
N LYS A 165 2.70 16.03 -8.41
CA LYS A 165 2.37 16.85 -9.57
C LYS A 165 1.44 16.03 -10.45
N ASP A 166 0.20 16.45 -10.45
CA ASP A 166 -0.91 15.96 -11.24
C ASP A 166 -1.68 17.23 -11.62
N ASP A 167 -2.51 17.22 -12.67
CA ASP A 167 -3.13 18.43 -13.23
C ASP A 167 -4.05 19.19 -12.23
N PHE A 168 -4.16 18.73 -10.97
CA PHE A 168 -4.66 19.46 -9.81
C PHE A 168 -3.94 20.78 -9.53
N GLU A 169 -2.69 20.99 -9.98
CA GLU A 169 -2.06 22.33 -9.94
C GLU A 169 -2.79 23.35 -10.84
N LYS A 170 -3.64 22.91 -11.78
CA LYS A 170 -4.55 23.80 -12.53
C LYS A 170 -5.82 24.14 -11.74
N GLU A 171 -6.13 23.43 -10.67
CA GLU A 171 -7.21 23.74 -9.71
C GLU A 171 -6.69 24.56 -8.50
N SER A 172 -6.14 25.75 -8.78
CA SER A 172 -6.17 26.91 -7.87
C SER A 172 -5.63 26.76 -6.42
N GLY A 173 -4.37 26.32 -6.27
CA GLY A 173 -3.64 26.46 -5.00
C GLY A 173 -2.15 26.13 -5.15
N LYS A 174 -1.27 26.81 -4.40
CA LYS A 174 0.16 26.46 -4.30
C LYS A 174 0.34 25.41 -3.21
N SER A 175 1.06 24.33 -3.50
CA SER A 175 1.54 23.39 -2.49
C SER A 175 2.44 24.15 -1.49
N VAL A 176 2.09 24.10 -0.20
CA VAL A 176 2.89 24.71 0.88
C VAL A 176 3.64 23.59 1.58
N ASP A 177 4.79 23.21 1.03
CA ASP A 177 5.62 22.14 1.58
C ASP A 177 6.67 22.72 2.55
N ALA A 178 6.74 22.17 3.76
CA ALA A 178 7.68 22.58 4.80
C ALA A 178 8.90 21.65 4.82
N THR A 179 10.00 22.13 4.25
CA THR A 179 11.41 21.89 4.63
C THR A 179 11.80 20.48 5.12
N SER A 180 12.35 19.64 4.23
CA SER A 180 13.64 18.92 4.41
C SER A 180 13.99 18.12 3.14
N GLY A 181 15.25 17.73 2.95
CA GLY A 181 15.75 17.05 1.75
C GLY A 181 15.37 15.56 1.59
N ARG A 182 14.67 14.93 2.55
CA ARG A 182 14.39 13.47 2.59
C ARG A 182 12.92 13.11 2.34
N GLY A 183 12.58 12.07 1.57
CA GLY A 183 11.21 11.61 1.33
C GLY A 183 10.88 11.12 -0.09
N VAL A 184 9.63 10.71 -0.31
CA VAL A 184 9.13 10.26 -1.61
C VAL A 184 8.43 11.40 -2.33
N ARG A 185 8.94 11.78 -3.51
CA ARG A 185 8.23 12.67 -4.45
C ARG A 185 7.71 11.85 -5.61
N CYS A 186 6.45 12.06 -5.96
CA CYS A 186 5.88 11.47 -7.16
C CYS A 186 5.46 12.56 -8.13
N SER A 187 5.77 12.41 -9.41
CA SER A 187 5.15 13.23 -10.45
C SER A 187 4.48 12.34 -11.46
N ILE A 188 3.23 12.66 -11.79
CA ILE A 188 2.54 12.09 -12.92
C ILE A 188 2.48 13.12 -14.03
N LYS A 189 3.10 12.78 -15.15
CA LYS A 189 2.80 13.45 -16.41
C LYS A 189 1.72 12.62 -17.08
N ASP A 190 0.70 13.25 -17.63
CA ASP A 190 -0.25 12.59 -18.51
C ASP A 190 0.40 12.44 -19.90
N PRO A 191 0.91 11.27 -20.32
CA PRO A 191 0.88 10.94 -21.73
C PRO A 191 -0.46 10.26 -22.01
N ASP A 192 -1.04 10.62 -23.15
CA ASP A 192 -1.94 9.82 -23.99
C ASP A 192 -2.74 8.68 -23.31
N THR A 193 -4.07 8.76 -23.36
CA THR A 193 -5.03 7.70 -22.96
C THR A 193 -4.74 6.30 -23.53
N ILE A 194 -3.90 6.20 -24.57
CA ILE A 194 -3.45 4.94 -25.17
C ILE A 194 -2.20 4.36 -24.47
N LYS A 195 -1.35 5.19 -23.85
CA LYS A 195 -0.01 4.82 -23.34
C LYS A 195 0.09 4.71 -21.80
N GLY A 196 -0.97 5.07 -21.06
CA GLY A 196 -0.99 5.00 -19.60
C GLY A 196 -0.47 6.29 -18.93
N LEU A 197 -0.30 6.30 -17.62
CA LEU A 197 0.20 7.47 -16.88
C LEU A 197 1.71 7.33 -16.60
N ASN A 198 2.53 8.32 -16.95
CA ASN A 198 3.96 8.28 -16.62
C ASN A 198 4.14 8.62 -15.15
N LEU A 199 4.75 7.72 -14.39
CA LEU A 199 5.05 7.89 -12.97
C LEU A 199 6.56 8.07 -12.78
N THR A 200 6.96 9.15 -12.11
CA THR A 200 8.33 9.32 -11.63
C THR A 200 8.30 9.33 -10.10
N ILE A 201 9.07 8.46 -9.46
CA ILE A 201 9.23 8.36 -8.01
C ILE A 201 10.66 8.75 -7.67
N ASN A 202 10.84 9.83 -6.93
CA ASN A 202 12.14 10.23 -6.41
C ASN A 202 12.22 9.84 -4.93
N LEU A 203 13.14 8.93 -4.62
CA LEU A 203 13.42 8.46 -3.27
C LEU A 203 14.64 9.23 -2.73
N ALA A 204 14.40 10.38 -2.11
CA ALA A 204 15.46 11.19 -1.53
C ALA A 204 15.77 10.68 -0.11
N GLY A 205 17.02 10.27 0.15
CA GLY A 205 17.42 9.71 1.44
C GLY A 205 17.21 8.19 1.61
N SER A 206 17.20 7.45 0.50
CA SER A 206 17.49 6.01 0.41
C SER A 206 16.73 5.10 1.41
N ASP A 207 15.40 5.06 1.29
CA ASP A 207 14.63 3.90 1.79
C ASP A 207 14.86 2.73 0.82
N LEU A 208 16.00 2.05 0.97
CA LEU A 208 16.45 0.95 0.11
C LEU A 208 15.49 -0.25 0.15
N ALA A 209 14.76 -0.43 1.26
CA ALA A 209 13.73 -1.46 1.37
C ALA A 209 12.51 -1.14 0.49
N LEU A 210 12.06 0.13 0.46
CA LEU A 210 11.02 0.57 -0.46
C LEU A 210 11.51 0.49 -1.91
N GLN A 211 12.76 0.87 -2.18
CA GLN A 211 13.35 0.77 -3.51
C GLN A 211 13.35 -0.68 -4.00
N ALA A 212 13.90 -1.60 -3.20
CA ALA A 212 13.94 -3.04 -3.47
C ALA A 212 12.54 -3.61 -3.71
N MET A 213 11.54 -3.18 -2.95
CA MET A 213 10.16 -3.60 -3.17
C MET A 213 9.65 -3.16 -4.56
N LEU A 214 9.92 -1.91 -4.96
CA LEU A 214 9.41 -1.37 -6.23
C LEU A 214 10.16 -1.91 -7.45
N THR A 215 11.47 -2.13 -7.33
CA THR A 215 12.31 -2.68 -8.40
C THR A 215 12.30 -4.20 -8.46
N GLY A 216 11.94 -4.85 -7.35
CA GLY A 216 12.09 -6.28 -7.15
C GLY A 216 13.51 -6.70 -6.74
N ASP A 217 14.46 -5.77 -6.68
CA ASP A 217 15.83 -6.05 -6.26
C ASP A 217 15.89 -6.59 -4.82
N SER A 218 17.02 -7.18 -4.46
CA SER A 218 17.25 -7.67 -3.11
C SER A 218 17.92 -6.59 -2.26
N TYR A 219 17.46 -6.43 -1.02
CA TYR A 219 18.09 -5.56 -0.01
C TYR A 219 18.29 -6.33 1.29
N ASN A 220 19.52 -6.33 1.80
CA ASN A 220 19.88 -6.89 3.09
C ASN A 220 19.95 -5.78 4.14
N GLU A 221 18.93 -5.70 4.98
CA GLU A 221 18.84 -4.70 6.05
C GLU A 221 19.90 -4.89 7.16
N GLU A 222 20.44 -6.10 7.35
CA GLU A 222 21.46 -6.37 8.38
C GLU A 222 22.85 -5.84 7.98
N THR A 223 23.16 -5.86 6.69
CA THR A 223 24.47 -5.45 6.14
C THR A 223 24.43 -4.17 5.31
N ASP A 224 23.24 -3.58 5.11
CA ASP A 224 23.00 -2.41 4.25
C ASP A 224 23.45 -2.63 2.79
N GLU A 225 23.27 -3.86 2.29
CA GLU A 225 23.66 -4.26 0.93
C GLU A 225 22.45 -4.29 -0.01
N TYR A 226 22.57 -3.65 -1.16
CA TYR A 226 21.55 -3.62 -2.22
C TYR A 226 22.07 -4.31 -3.49
N PHE A 227 21.29 -5.23 -4.04
CA PHE A 227 21.69 -6.09 -5.16
C PHE A 227 20.81 -5.87 -6.39
N PHE A 228 21.42 -5.43 -7.49
CA PHE A 228 20.76 -5.24 -8.80
C PHE A 228 20.70 -6.58 -9.54
N GLU A 229 19.67 -7.36 -9.27
CA GLU A 229 19.57 -8.74 -9.77
C GLU A 229 18.31 -8.98 -10.61
N ASN A 230 17.31 -8.09 -10.50
CA ASN A 230 16.03 -8.32 -11.15
C ASN A 230 15.91 -7.68 -12.53
N ASN A 231 15.57 -8.52 -13.51
CA ASN A 231 15.25 -8.09 -14.87
C ASN A 231 13.75 -7.75 -15.04
N GLU A 232 12.90 -8.17 -14.09
CA GLU A 232 11.46 -7.98 -14.14
C GLU A 232 10.97 -7.28 -12.86
N ALA A 233 10.66 -5.99 -12.97
CA ALA A 233 10.11 -5.23 -11.86
C ALA A 233 8.68 -5.68 -11.55
N PRO A 234 8.32 -5.88 -10.27
CA PRO A 234 7.00 -6.30 -9.88
C PRO A 234 5.97 -5.19 -10.16
N ALA A 235 4.72 -5.62 -10.38
CA ALA A 235 3.61 -4.67 -10.41
C ALA A 235 3.25 -4.25 -8.97
N PHE A 236 2.96 -2.97 -8.79
CA PHE A 236 2.58 -2.39 -7.50
C PHE A 236 1.40 -1.44 -7.63
N ALA A 237 0.73 -1.15 -6.52
CA ALA A 237 -0.23 -0.07 -6.40
C ALA A 237 0.35 1.06 -5.54
N GLY A 238 0.04 2.29 -5.92
CA GLY A 238 0.41 3.49 -5.16
C GLY A 238 -0.84 4.23 -4.71
N ARG A 239 -0.81 4.83 -3.52
CA ARG A 239 -1.86 5.74 -3.06
C ARG A 239 -1.30 6.91 -2.27
N TYR A 240 -2.02 8.02 -2.29
CA TYR A 240 -1.70 9.18 -1.47
C TYR A 240 -2.95 9.90 -0.99
N PHE A 241 -2.80 10.65 0.10
CA PHE A 241 -3.89 11.40 0.74
C PHE A 241 -3.64 12.90 0.64
N VAL A 242 -4.66 13.65 0.23
CA VAL A 242 -4.64 15.10 0.12
C VAL A 242 -5.59 15.71 1.12
N ARG A 243 -5.06 16.61 1.96
CA ARG A 243 -5.81 17.47 2.87
C ARG A 243 -6.02 18.84 2.25
N GLN A 244 -7.26 19.33 2.27
CA GLN A 244 -7.59 20.69 1.89
C GLN A 244 -7.84 21.54 3.15
N PHE A 245 -7.22 22.71 3.23
CA PHE A 245 -7.39 23.65 4.34
C PHE A 245 -8.59 24.58 4.15
N GLU A 246 -9.19 25.01 5.25
CA GLU A 246 -10.32 25.95 5.31
C GLU A 246 -9.87 27.36 4.90
N GLU A 247 -8.75 27.85 5.43
CA GLU A 247 -8.15 29.16 5.12
C GLU A 247 -6.63 29.17 5.38
N GLY A 248 -5.85 29.75 4.43
CA GLY A 248 -4.58 30.49 4.54
C GLY A 248 -3.38 30.01 5.39
N THR A 249 -3.57 29.11 6.35
CA THR A 249 -2.55 28.69 7.31
C THR A 249 -2.63 27.18 7.52
N ASN A 250 -1.52 26.50 7.23
CA ASN A 250 -1.32 25.07 7.42
C ASN A 250 -1.31 24.74 8.93
N THR A 251 -2.49 24.50 9.51
CA THR A 251 -2.60 23.92 10.86
C THR A 251 -3.32 22.58 10.76
N ARG A 252 -2.86 21.56 11.50
CA ARG A 252 -3.51 20.22 11.52
C ARG A 252 -5.01 20.25 11.89
N SER A 253 -5.47 21.35 12.50
CA SER A 253 -6.85 21.58 12.93
C SER A 253 -7.76 22.23 11.88
N SER A 254 -7.25 22.90 10.84
CA SER A 254 -8.04 23.68 9.87
C SER A 254 -8.42 22.91 8.59
N ASN A 255 -8.70 21.60 8.71
CA ASN A 255 -8.93 20.71 7.57
C ASN A 255 -10.43 20.59 7.23
N THR A 256 -10.81 20.81 5.96
CA THR A 256 -12.20 20.75 5.50
C THR A 256 -12.54 19.52 4.68
N LYS A 257 -11.59 19.07 3.85
CA LYS A 257 -11.79 17.93 2.96
C LYS A 257 -10.57 17.03 2.97
N MET A 258 -10.84 15.73 2.84
CA MET A 258 -9.84 14.71 2.64
C MET A 258 -10.17 13.94 1.36
N ARG A 259 -9.16 13.68 0.54
CA ARG A 259 -9.29 12.84 -0.64
C ARG A 259 -8.16 11.82 -0.66
N VAL A 260 -8.51 10.59 -1.02
CA VAL A 260 -7.53 9.55 -1.36
C VAL A 260 -7.45 9.42 -2.87
N PHE A 261 -6.24 9.29 -3.38
CA PHE A 261 -5.93 8.99 -4.77
C PHE A 261 -5.21 7.65 -4.84
N CYS A 262 -5.52 6.85 -5.85
CA CYS A 262 -4.98 5.51 -6.03
C CYS A 262 -4.60 5.28 -7.51
N PHE A 263 -3.42 4.71 -7.71
CA PHE A 263 -2.94 4.16 -8.97
C PHE A 263 -2.87 2.65 -8.79
N PRO A 264 -3.82 1.91 -9.37
CA PRO A 264 -4.07 0.52 -8.98
C PRO A 264 -3.13 -0.47 -9.66
N SER A 265 -2.36 -0.06 -10.66
CA SER A 265 -1.40 -0.93 -11.33
C SER A 265 -0.31 -0.05 -11.93
N CYS A 266 0.88 -0.11 -11.36
CA CYS A 266 2.07 0.58 -11.83
C CYS A 266 3.22 -0.41 -11.93
N GLN A 267 4.14 -0.12 -12.84
CA GLN A 267 5.37 -0.88 -13.01
C GLN A 267 6.49 0.11 -13.32
N ILE A 268 7.63 -0.04 -12.65
CA ILE A 268 8.81 0.76 -12.97
C ILE A 268 9.56 0.14 -14.14
N THR A 269 10.21 0.97 -14.94
CA THR A 269 11.22 0.54 -15.89
C THR A 269 12.52 0.34 -15.11
N PRO A 270 13.17 -0.84 -15.20
CA PRO A 270 14.50 -1.02 -14.64
C PRO A 270 15.45 0.03 -15.22
N SER A 271 16.07 0.83 -14.38
CA SER A 271 17.13 1.77 -14.77
C SER A 271 18.45 1.32 -14.14
N GLY A 272 19.53 1.38 -14.92
CA GLY A 272 20.87 1.26 -14.36
C GLY A 272 21.19 2.48 -13.48
N ILE A 273 21.99 2.30 -12.43
CA ILE A 273 22.53 3.43 -11.67
C ILE A 273 23.76 3.98 -12.39
N GLU A 274 23.77 5.29 -12.65
CA GLU A 274 25.01 6.01 -12.95
C GLU A 274 25.69 6.42 -11.65
N ALA A 275 26.85 5.82 -11.39
CA ALA A 275 27.74 6.24 -10.30
C ALA A 275 28.44 7.56 -10.69
N SER A 276 27.81 8.69 -10.37
CA SER A 276 28.39 10.03 -10.50
C SER A 276 28.50 10.72 -9.13
N GLU A 277 29.50 11.61 -8.97
CA GLU A 277 29.67 12.40 -7.74
C GLU A 277 28.37 13.17 -7.43
N GLY A 278 27.76 12.90 -6.27
CA GLY A 278 26.52 13.53 -5.82
C GLY A 278 25.23 12.74 -6.06
N ASN A 279 25.29 11.57 -6.73
CA ASN A 279 24.10 10.78 -7.09
C ASN A 279 23.76 9.64 -6.11
N ILE A 280 24.56 9.44 -5.07
CA ILE A 280 24.37 8.37 -4.07
C ILE A 280 23.09 8.59 -3.23
N SER A 281 22.55 9.81 -3.16
CA SER A 281 21.46 10.16 -2.24
C SER A 281 20.06 10.27 -2.86
N ASN A 282 19.93 10.24 -4.19
CA ASN A 282 18.65 10.43 -4.89
C ASN A 282 18.48 9.39 -6.00
N THR A 283 17.59 8.42 -5.80
CA THR A 283 17.16 7.49 -6.86
C THR A 283 15.90 8.02 -7.51
N GLU A 284 15.92 8.17 -8.84
CA GLU A 284 14.73 8.44 -9.64
C GLU A 284 14.28 7.16 -10.35
N LEU A 285 13.10 6.67 -9.99
CA LEU A 285 12.43 5.55 -10.65
C LEU A 285 11.41 6.10 -11.64
N THR A 286 11.46 5.66 -12.89
CA THR A 286 10.44 6.01 -13.90
C THR A 286 9.62 4.77 -14.21
N GLY A 287 8.32 4.94 -14.40
CA GLY A 287 7.40 3.86 -14.68
C GLY A 287 6.13 4.32 -15.36
N SER A 288 5.22 3.37 -15.54
CA SER A 288 3.90 3.61 -16.12
C SER A 288 2.81 3.03 -15.23
N CYS A 289 1.65 3.68 -15.19
CA CYS A 289 0.45 3.14 -14.55
C CYS A 289 -0.68 2.90 -15.55
N SER A 290 -1.45 1.84 -15.32
CA SER A 290 -2.54 1.37 -16.16
C SER A 290 -3.76 0.97 -15.33
N GLU A 291 -4.85 0.61 -16.01
CA GLU A 291 -6.04 0.08 -15.35
C GLU A 291 -5.76 -1.27 -14.70
N ASN A 292 -6.37 -1.53 -13.55
CA ASN A 292 -6.34 -2.85 -12.94
C ASN A 292 -7.66 -3.56 -13.25
N LYS A 293 -7.65 -4.40 -14.29
CA LYS A 293 -8.83 -5.16 -14.73
C LYS A 293 -9.30 -6.16 -13.66
N VAL A 294 -8.37 -6.75 -12.90
CA VAL A 294 -8.68 -7.78 -11.89
C VAL A 294 -9.51 -7.20 -10.74
N SER A 295 -9.16 -5.99 -10.27
CA SER A 295 -9.88 -5.24 -9.24
C SER A 295 -10.96 -4.31 -9.79
N ASN A 296 -11.19 -4.28 -11.10
CA ASN A 296 -12.13 -3.37 -11.76
C ASN A 296 -11.86 -1.90 -11.40
N LEU A 297 -10.59 -1.48 -11.42
CA LEU A 297 -10.18 -0.12 -11.10
C LEU A 297 -9.61 0.62 -12.32
N PRO A 298 -10.03 1.87 -12.56
CA PRO A 298 -9.49 2.67 -13.66
C PRO A 298 -8.02 3.03 -13.43
N MET A 299 -7.30 3.51 -14.45
CA MET A 299 -5.87 3.87 -14.35
C MET A 299 -5.54 4.83 -13.17
N LYS A 300 -6.51 5.65 -12.79
CA LYS A 300 -6.45 6.55 -11.64
C LYS A 300 -7.81 6.62 -10.98
N TYR A 301 -7.85 6.40 -9.68
CA TYR A 301 -9.05 6.48 -8.88
C TYR A 301 -8.89 7.56 -7.80
N SER A 302 -9.95 8.34 -7.53
CA SER A 302 -9.96 9.23 -6.38
C SER A 302 -11.33 9.27 -5.72
N LYS A 303 -11.35 9.37 -4.39
CA LYS A 303 -12.58 9.43 -3.60
C LYS A 303 -12.44 10.44 -2.46
N GLY A 304 -13.44 11.31 -2.31
CA GLY A 304 -13.57 12.11 -1.09
C GLY A 304 -13.91 11.20 0.09
N ILE A 305 -13.23 11.39 1.22
CA ILE A 305 -13.43 10.58 2.43
C ILE A 305 -13.69 11.48 3.63
N ALA A 306 -14.45 10.98 4.61
CA ALA A 306 -14.66 11.71 5.84
C ALA A 306 -13.34 11.84 6.61
N ILE A 307 -13.06 13.04 7.13
CA ILE A 307 -11.86 13.28 7.95
C ILE A 307 -11.88 12.40 9.20
N SER A 308 -13.06 12.13 9.77
CA SER A 308 -13.25 11.21 10.88
C SER A 308 -12.77 9.79 10.56
N ASP A 309 -13.09 9.28 9.35
CA ASP A 309 -12.69 7.94 8.93
C ASP A 309 -11.20 7.87 8.64
N TYR A 310 -10.65 8.91 8.00
CA TYR A 310 -9.20 9.02 7.84
C TYR A 310 -8.49 8.97 9.19
N ARG A 311 -8.95 9.78 10.16
CA ARG A 311 -8.38 9.80 11.50
C ARG A 311 -8.50 8.46 12.20
N LYS A 312 -9.65 7.81 12.08
CA LYS A 312 -9.95 6.52 12.71
C LYS A 312 -9.11 5.37 12.14
N PHE A 313 -8.93 5.32 10.82
CA PHE A 313 -8.42 4.15 10.12
C PHE A 313 -7.01 4.31 9.54
N VAL A 314 -6.51 5.54 9.37
CA VAL A 314 -5.19 5.81 8.79
C VAL A 314 -4.28 6.58 9.75
N GLU A 315 -4.81 7.57 10.46
CA GLU A 315 -4.05 8.46 11.36
C GLU A 315 -3.98 7.92 12.79
N LYS A 316 -3.09 6.95 13.08
CA LYS A 316 -2.64 6.71 14.47
C LYS A 316 -1.35 7.48 14.71
N GLY A 317 -1.33 8.26 15.79
CA GLY A 317 -0.19 9.07 16.21
C GLY A 317 1.12 8.27 16.25
N ILE A 318 2.15 8.90 15.68
CA ILE A 318 3.58 8.84 16.03
C ILE A 318 3.89 7.73 17.05
N ALA A 319 4.50 6.64 16.56
CA ALA A 319 5.44 5.87 17.37
C ALA A 319 6.81 6.52 17.19
#